data_AF-W1DMM1-F1
#
_entry.id   AF-W1DMM1-F1
#
_cell.length_a   1.000
_cell.length_b   1.000
_cell.length_c   1.000
_cell.angle_alpha   90.00
_cell.angle_beta   90.00
_cell.angle_gamma   90.00
#
_symmetry.space_group_name_H-M   'P 1'
#
loop_
_entity.id
_entity.type
_entity.pdbx_description
1 polymer ?
#
loop_
_entity_poly.entity_id
_entity_poly.type
_entity_poly.pdbx_seq_one_letter_code
_entity_poly.pdbx_strand_id
1 'polypeptide(L)'
;MPSENVDAQLYNGFFSDADRAAMKIVLETEPRNLPALDITFADKRIERLLFNYRARNFPGTLDEHEQQRWLEHRRQVFTPAFLQAYADELQMLYQQYADDKEKLAQLKALWQYVQDIV
;
A
#
# COMPACT_ATOMS: atom_id res chain seq x y z
N MET A 1 -2.51 -17.23 -12.88
CA MET A 1 -3.73 -16.70 -12.22
C MET A 1 -3.56 -15.20 -12.05
N PRO A 2 -4.59 -14.36 -12.28
CA PRO A 2 -4.52 -12.94 -11.98
C PRO A 2 -4.24 -12.74 -10.48
N SER A 3 -3.39 -11.77 -10.14
CA SER A 3 -3.11 -11.43 -8.74
C SER A 3 -4.37 -10.89 -8.06
N GLU A 4 -4.60 -11.26 -6.81
CA GLU A 4 -5.68 -10.66 -5.99
C GLU A 4 -5.34 -9.24 -5.51
N ASN A 5 -4.06 -8.85 -5.58
CA ASN A 5 -3.61 -7.51 -5.25
C ASN A 5 -4.11 -6.53 -6.30
N VAL A 6 -4.99 -5.61 -5.89
CA VAL A 6 -5.57 -4.58 -6.75
C VAL A 6 -4.52 -3.68 -7.41
N ASP A 7 -3.36 -3.48 -6.76
CA ASP A 7 -2.25 -2.69 -7.31
C ASP A 7 -1.66 -3.33 -8.59
N ALA A 8 -1.82 -4.65 -8.76
CA ALA A 8 -1.36 -5.41 -9.93
C ALA A 8 -2.45 -5.58 -11.02
N GLN A 9 -3.62 -4.95 -10.87
CA GLN A 9 -4.79 -5.16 -11.73
C GLN A 9 -5.04 -4.03 -12.73
N LEU A 10 -4.04 -3.19 -13.01
CA LEU A 10 -4.18 -2.08 -13.97
C LEU A 10 -4.68 -2.55 -15.35
N TYR A 11 -4.16 -3.69 -15.83
CA TYR A 11 -4.48 -4.24 -17.15
C TYR A 11 -5.67 -5.21 -17.16
N ASN A 12 -6.44 -5.32 -16.07
CA ASN A 12 -7.62 -6.19 -16.01
C ASN A 12 -8.85 -5.62 -16.75
N GLY A 13 -8.67 -4.56 -17.53
CA GLY A 13 -9.72 -3.90 -18.31
C GLY A 13 -9.74 -2.40 -18.09
N PHE A 14 -10.32 -1.69 -19.05
CA PHE A 14 -10.54 -0.25 -18.94
C PHE A 14 -11.78 0.05 -18.10
N PHE A 15 -11.74 1.14 -17.34
CA PHE A 15 -12.90 1.63 -16.61
C PHE A 15 -13.96 2.20 -17.55
N SER A 16 -15.23 2.07 -17.18
CA SER A 16 -16.35 2.67 -17.90
C SER A 16 -16.33 4.21 -17.78
N ASP A 17 -17.06 4.92 -18.66
CA ASP A 17 -17.22 6.37 -18.53
C ASP A 17 -17.88 6.78 -17.21
N ALA A 18 -18.84 5.98 -16.72
CA ALA A 18 -19.49 6.19 -15.44
C ALA A 18 -18.49 6.08 -14.27
N ASP A 19 -17.65 5.04 -14.28
CA ASP A 19 -16.60 4.87 -13.27
C ASP A 19 -15.56 5.98 -13.34
N ARG A 20 -15.20 6.45 -14.54
CA ARG A 20 -14.28 7.59 -14.71
C ARG A 20 -14.85 8.87 -14.10
N ALA A 21 -16.13 9.16 -14.34
CA ALA A 21 -16.80 10.31 -13.75
C ALA A 21 -16.86 10.18 -12.21
N ALA A 22 -17.19 8.99 -11.70
CA ALA A 22 -17.21 8.70 -10.27
C ALA A 22 -15.83 8.88 -9.61
N MET A 23 -14.75 8.39 -10.23
CA MET A 23 -13.38 8.60 -9.75
C MET A 23 -12.98 10.07 -9.78
N LYS A 24 -13.47 10.85 -10.75
CA LYS A 24 -13.23 12.30 -10.77
C LYS A 24 -13.87 13.00 -9.56
N ILE A 25 -15.10 12.62 -9.20
CA ILE A 25 -15.77 13.14 -7.99
C ILE A 25 -14.95 12.79 -6.74
N VAL A 26 -14.44 11.57 -6.63
CA VAL A 26 -13.56 11.15 -5.53
C VAL A 26 -12.31 12.05 -5.43
N LEU A 27 -11.67 12.37 -6.56
CA LEU A 27 -10.48 13.23 -6.58
C LEU A 27 -10.76 14.69 -6.20
N GLU A 28 -11.95 15.19 -6.54
CA GLU A 28 -12.39 16.55 -6.21
C GLU A 28 -12.98 16.67 -4.79
N THR A 29 -13.29 15.53 -4.15
CA THR A 29 -13.85 15.49 -2.80
C THR A 29 -12.75 15.57 -1.75
N GLU A 30 -12.95 16.41 -0.73
CA GLU A 30 -12.01 16.49 0.39
C GLU A 30 -11.90 15.14 1.14
N PRO A 31 -10.70 14.73 1.58
CA PRO A 31 -10.47 13.42 2.21
C PRO A 31 -11.40 13.11 3.39
N ARG A 32 -11.76 14.13 4.19
CA ARG A 32 -12.68 14.00 5.33
C ARG A 32 -14.12 13.64 4.94
N ASN A 33 -14.52 13.94 3.70
CA ASN A 33 -15.87 13.70 3.19
C ASN A 33 -15.96 12.40 2.36
N LEU A 34 -14.82 11.81 1.99
CA LEU A 34 -14.76 10.54 1.26
C LEU A 34 -15.50 9.36 1.95
N PRO A 35 -15.49 9.21 3.29
CA PRO A 35 -16.24 8.12 3.93
C PRO A 35 -17.76 8.28 3.79
N ALA A 36 -18.24 9.51 3.65
CA ALA A 36 -19.67 9.84 3.53
C ALA A 36 -20.17 9.86 2.08
N LEU A 37 -19.27 9.63 1.12
CA LEU A 37 -19.57 9.71 -0.29
C LEU A 37 -20.26 8.42 -0.77
N ASP A 38 -21.57 8.48 -0.96
CA ASP A 38 -22.37 7.35 -1.46
C ASP A 38 -22.28 7.27 -3.00
N ILE A 39 -21.22 6.62 -3.48
CA ILE A 39 -20.97 6.39 -4.91
C ILE A 39 -20.90 4.90 -5.17
N THR A 40 -21.73 4.45 -6.11
CA THR A 40 -21.69 3.08 -6.62
C THR A 40 -20.73 2.99 -7.80
N PHE A 41 -19.77 2.08 -7.71
CA PHE A 41 -18.85 1.77 -8.80
C PHE A 41 -19.30 0.49 -9.52
N ALA A 42 -19.20 0.47 -10.85
CA ALA A 42 -19.44 -0.75 -11.61
C ALA A 42 -18.22 -1.69 -11.53
N ASP A 43 -17.02 -1.11 -11.49
CA ASP A 43 -15.78 -1.85 -11.37
C ASP A 43 -15.39 -2.10 -9.90
N LYS A 44 -15.38 -3.39 -9.52
CA LYS A 44 -15.04 -3.86 -8.16
C LYS A 44 -13.63 -3.48 -7.69
N ARG A 45 -12.73 -3.09 -8.61
CA ARG A 45 -11.38 -2.64 -8.26
C ARG A 45 -11.41 -1.30 -7.54
N ILE A 46 -12.39 -0.44 -7.85
CA ILE A 46 -12.39 0.96 -7.40
C ILE A 46 -12.59 1.05 -5.89
N GLU A 47 -13.47 0.23 -5.30
CA GLU A 47 -13.65 0.19 -3.84
C GLU A 47 -12.36 -0.15 -3.10
N ARG A 48 -11.61 -1.15 -3.61
CA ARG A 48 -10.31 -1.56 -3.04
C ARG A 48 -9.25 -0.48 -3.24
N LEU A 49 -9.21 0.15 -4.43
CA LEU A 49 -8.31 1.27 -4.72
C LEU A 49 -8.59 2.48 -3.82
N LEU A 50 -9.86 2.83 -3.60
CA LEU A 50 -10.27 3.95 -2.76
C LEU A 50 -9.89 3.71 -1.30
N PHE A 51 -10.12 2.51 -0.77
CA PHE A 51 -9.67 2.14 0.57
C PHE A 51 -8.15 2.27 0.71
N ASN A 52 -7.37 1.69 -0.21
CA ASN A 52 -5.90 1.79 -0.18
C ASN A 52 -5.42 3.24 -0.32
N TYR A 53 -6.07 4.03 -1.18
CA TYR A 53 -5.77 5.45 -1.37
C TYR A 53 -5.97 6.25 -0.08
N ARG A 54 -7.12 6.08 0.59
CA ARG A 54 -7.41 6.73 1.87
C ARG A 54 -6.43 6.29 2.96
N ALA A 55 -6.18 4.99 3.08
CA ALA A 55 -5.33 4.46 4.13
C ALA A 55 -3.85 4.84 3.97
N ARG A 56 -3.34 4.93 2.74
CA ARG A 56 -1.96 5.34 2.44
C ARG A 56 -1.75 6.85 2.58
N ASN A 57 -2.68 7.67 2.09
CA ASN A 57 -2.48 9.13 1.99
C ASN A 57 -3.12 9.91 3.14
N PHE A 58 -4.22 9.40 3.71
CA PHE A 58 -5.03 10.09 4.72
C PHE A 58 -5.41 9.15 5.87
N PRO A 59 -4.45 8.51 6.57
CA PRO A 59 -4.74 7.53 7.62
C PRO A 59 -5.60 8.11 8.76
N GLY A 60 -5.52 9.42 9.01
CA GLY A 60 -6.36 10.11 10.00
C GLY A 60 -7.85 10.24 9.62
N THR A 61 -8.23 9.85 8.41
CA THR A 61 -9.63 9.81 7.95
C THR A 61 -10.27 8.43 8.08
N LEU A 62 -9.51 7.43 8.56
CA LEU A 62 -10.00 6.08 8.78
C LEU A 62 -10.68 5.97 10.14
N ASP A 63 -11.86 5.35 10.17
CA ASP A 63 -12.49 4.94 11.43
C ASP A 63 -11.75 3.75 12.08
N GLU A 64 -12.16 3.36 13.30
CA GLU A 64 -11.52 2.26 14.02
C GLU A 64 -11.57 0.92 13.26
N HIS A 65 -12.67 0.62 12.57
CA HIS A 65 -12.82 -0.61 11.80
C HIS A 65 -11.90 -0.61 10.57
N GLU A 66 -11.82 0.51 9.87
CA GLU A 66 -10.95 0.72 8.72
C GLU A 66 -9.47 0.67 9.12
N GLN A 67 -9.11 1.23 10.28
CA GLN A 67 -7.77 1.13 10.85
C GLN A 67 -7.39 -0.32 11.15
N GLN A 68 -8.28 -1.11 11.76
CA GLN A 68 -8.04 -2.54 11.98
C GLN A 68 -7.90 -3.32 10.66
N ARG A 69 -8.75 -3.01 9.67
CA ARG A 69 -8.64 -3.60 8.32
C ARG A 69 -7.30 -3.26 7.67
N TRP A 70 -6.82 -2.02 7.83
CA TRP A 70 -5.53 -1.60 7.30
C TRP A 70 -4.35 -2.26 8.04
N LEU A 71 -4.45 -2.42 9.36
CA LEU A 71 -3.47 -3.15 10.15
C LEU A 71 -3.36 -4.61 9.71
N GLU A 72 -4.50 -5.26 9.47
CA GLU A 72 -4.54 -6.63 8.96
C GLU A 72 -3.92 -6.71 7.54
N HIS A 73 -4.24 -5.76 6.66
CA HIS A 73 -3.60 -5.67 5.35
C HIS A 73 -2.06 -5.55 5.47
N ARG A 74 -1.56 -4.70 6.39
CA ARG A 74 -0.12 -4.57 6.65
C ARG A 74 0.50 -5.87 7.17
N ARG A 75 -0.18 -6.59 8.06
CA ARG A 75 0.30 -7.90 8.57
C ARG A 75 0.40 -8.96 7.47
N GLN A 76 -0.52 -8.94 6.51
CA GLN A 76 -0.48 -9.83 5.34
C GLN A 76 0.68 -9.51 4.39
N VAL A 77 1.16 -8.27 4.38
CA VAL A 77 2.37 -7.87 3.63
C VAL A 77 3.63 -8.22 4.43
N PHE A 78 3.72 -7.78 5.68
CA PHE A 78 4.86 -8.01 6.57
C PHE A 78 4.76 -9.36 7.30
N THR A 79 4.61 -10.42 6.52
CA THR A 79 4.64 -11.78 7.08
C THR A 79 6.02 -12.08 7.67
N PRO A 80 6.12 -12.97 8.68
CA PRO A 80 7.42 -13.38 9.22
C PRO A 80 8.38 -13.90 8.14
N ALA A 81 7.87 -14.61 7.14
CA ALA A 81 8.67 -15.11 6.03
C ALA A 81 9.21 -13.98 5.14
N PHE A 82 8.40 -12.96 4.85
CA PHE A 82 8.85 -11.79 4.09
C PHE A 82 9.92 -11.01 4.86
N LEU A 83 9.70 -10.74 6.14
CA LEU A 83 10.65 -10.01 6.99
C LEU A 83 11.97 -10.76 7.14
N GLN A 84 11.92 -12.09 7.29
CA GLN A 84 13.14 -12.91 7.34
C GLN A 84 13.91 -12.86 6.02
N ALA A 85 13.23 -13.04 4.88
CA ALA A 85 13.88 -12.98 3.58
C ALA A 85 14.52 -11.60 3.32
N TYR A 86 13.83 -10.52 3.73
CA TYR A 86 14.37 -9.16 3.64
C TYR A 86 15.60 -8.96 4.54
N ALA A 87 15.58 -9.51 5.77
CA ALA A 87 16.74 -9.46 6.68
C ALA A 87 17.94 -10.22 6.10
N ASP A 88 17.71 -11.40 5.54
CA ASP A 88 18.74 -12.24 4.93
C ASP A 88 19.37 -11.54 3.71
N GLU A 89 18.56 -10.88 2.87
CA GLU A 89 19.03 -10.10 1.73
C GLU A 89 19.90 -8.91 2.18
N LEU A 90 19.46 -8.16 3.19
CA LEU A 90 20.27 -7.06 3.75
C LEU A 90 21.60 -7.57 4.32
N GLN A 91 21.59 -8.70 5.03
CA GLN A 91 22.81 -9.29 5.58
C GLN A 91 23.78 -9.73 4.47
N MET A 92 23.27 -10.36 3.41
CA MET A 92 24.07 -10.74 2.24
C MET A 92 24.70 -9.51 1.57
N LEU A 93 23.91 -8.46 1.34
CA LEU A 93 24.40 -7.20 0.73
C LEU A 93 25.43 -6.50 1.63
N TYR A 94 25.27 -6.57 2.95
CA TYR A 94 26.23 -6.00 3.90
C TYR A 94 27.60 -6.66 3.80
N GLN A 95 27.64 -7.99 3.60
CA GLN A 95 28.88 -8.72 3.37
C GLN A 95 29.48 -8.42 1.99
N GLN A 96 28.64 -8.37 0.95
CA GLN A 96 29.09 -8.11 -0.43
C GLN A 96 29.70 -6.72 -0.60
N TYR A 97 29.16 -5.70 0.09
CA TYR A 97 29.59 -4.31 -0.03
C TYR A 97 30.37 -3.82 1.20
N ALA A 98 31.08 -4.71 1.89
CA ALA A 98 31.80 -4.39 3.13
C ALA A 98 32.81 -3.23 3.01
N ASP A 99 33.36 -2.99 1.81
CA ASP A 99 34.32 -1.91 1.56
C ASP A 99 33.66 -0.60 1.07
N ASP A 100 32.36 -0.62 0.77
CA ASP A 100 31.63 0.53 0.26
C ASP A 100 30.82 1.21 1.38
N LYS A 101 31.42 2.24 1.98
CA LYS A 101 30.84 2.98 3.11
C LYS A 101 29.49 3.61 2.80
N GLU A 102 29.24 4.03 1.56
CA GLU A 102 27.98 4.65 1.18
C GLU A 102 26.87 3.61 1.12
N LYS A 103 27.13 2.46 0.48
CA LYS A 103 26.17 1.35 0.45
C LYS A 103 25.89 0.80 1.84
N LEU A 104 26.89 0.68 2.72
CA LEU A 104 26.68 0.27 4.10
C LEU A 104 25.78 1.24 4.88
N ALA A 105 25.92 2.55 4.65
CA ALA A 105 25.05 3.55 5.26
C ALA A 105 23.59 3.40 4.79
N GLN A 106 23.38 3.15 3.50
CA GLN A 106 22.05 2.88 2.94
C GLN A 106 21.44 1.60 3.50
N LEU A 107 22.20 0.50 3.57
CA LEU A 107 21.73 -0.77 4.14
C LEU A 107 21.35 -0.63 5.62
N LYS A 108 22.12 0.15 6.39
CA LYS A 108 21.77 0.48 7.78
C LYS A 108 20.48 1.31 7.87
N ALA A 109 20.29 2.26 6.96
CA ALA A 109 19.06 3.04 6.89
C ALA A 109 17.84 2.18 6.53
N LEU A 110 17.99 1.22 5.60
CA LEU A 110 16.95 0.25 5.26
C LEU A 110 16.57 -0.62 6.48
N TRP A 111 17.57 -1.11 7.22
CA TRP A 111 17.32 -1.86 8.44
C TRP A 111 16.56 -1.03 9.48
N GLN A 112 16.97 0.21 9.71
CA GLN A 112 16.28 1.11 10.65
C GLN A 112 14.82 1.35 10.23
N TYR A 113 14.58 1.58 8.95
CA TYR A 113 13.23 1.80 8.44
C TYR A 113 12.31 0.59 8.65
N VAL A 114 12.84 -0.64 8.52
CA VAL A 114 12.06 -1.85 8.83
C VAL A 114 11.68 -1.92 10.31
N GLN A 115 12.57 -1.55 11.22
CA GLN A 115 12.26 -1.54 12.66
C GLN A 115 11.18 -0.50 13.01
N ASP A 116 11.12 0.61 12.27
CA ASP A 116 10.14 1.68 12.53
C ASP A 116 8.76 1.38 11.90
N ILE A 117 8.72 0.62 10.80
CA ILE A 117 7.48 0.35 10.04
C ILE A 117 6.77 -0.96 10.42
N VAL A 118 7.42 -1.88 11.12
CA VAL A 118 6.81 -3.15 11.58
C VAL A 118 6.14 -2.93 12.93
#